data_AF-A0A520CLY6-F1
#
_entry.id   AF-A0A520CLY6-F1
#
_cell.length_a   1.000
_cell.length_b   1.000
_cell.length_c   1.000
_cell.angle_alpha   90.00
_cell.angle_beta   90.00
_cell.angle_gamma   90.00
#
_symmetry.space_group_name_H-M   'P 1'
#
loop_
_entity.id
_entity.type
_entity.pdbx_description
1 polymer ?
#
loop_
_entity_poly.entity_id
_entity_poly.type
_entity_poly.pdbx_seq_one_letter_code
_entity_poly.pdbx_strand_id
1 'polypeptide(L)'
;MGYIEFLGKMLNNSEDWNKQGQSRVDFESAINTLNSFNKYKALLSTHDFWTNFRNGYLHTFAPKGTLTLSSKNEATHLSSVSTNKINLKCEDFYIDFKNACEEVLAMKTFNSKKASIPFLNIPDDTNISYSGTTK
;
A
#
# COMPACT_ATOMS: atom_id res chain seq x y z
N MET A 1 -7.31 -0.71 -2.11
CA MET A 1 -6.45 -0.39 -0.96
C MET A 1 -5.03 -0.85 -1.29
N GLY A 2 -4.03 0.02 -1.14
CA GLY A 2 -2.65 -0.33 -1.52
C GLY A 2 -1.94 -1.18 -0.45
N TYR A 3 -0.99 -2.03 -0.85
CA TYR A 3 -0.28 -2.93 0.08
C TYR A 3 0.52 -2.19 1.17
N ILE A 4 1.16 -1.06 0.85
CA ILE A 4 1.89 -0.23 1.84
C ILE A 4 0.92 0.54 2.76
N GLU A 5 -0.22 0.98 2.23
CA GLU A 5 -1.28 1.61 3.03
C GLU A 5 -1.80 0.66 4.12
N PHE A 6 -1.94 -0.63 3.79
CA PHE A 6 -2.31 -1.65 4.78
C PHE A 6 -1.32 -1.69 5.95
N LEU A 7 -0.01 -1.67 5.68
CA LEU A 7 0.99 -1.64 6.75
C LEU A 7 0.85 -0.38 7.61
N GLY A 8 0.54 0.77 7.02
CA GLY A 8 0.22 2.00 7.75
C GLY A 8 -0.97 1.85 8.70
N LYS A 9 -2.04 1.19 8.24
CA LYS A 9 -3.22 0.91 9.08
C LYS A 9 -2.91 -0.03 10.23
N MET A 10 -1.98 -0.95 10.04
CA MET A 10 -1.49 -1.84 11.11
C MET A 10 -0.68 -1.08 12.17
N LEU A 11 -0.01 0.01 11.79
CA LEU A 11 0.75 0.87 12.70
C LEU A 11 -0.10 1.90 13.43
N ASN A 12 -1.25 2.28 12.87
CA ASN A 12 -2.13 3.26 13.50
C ASN A 12 -2.98 2.65 14.62
N ASN A 13 -3.51 3.47 15.53
CA ASN A 13 -4.41 3.03 16.61
C ASN A 13 -5.90 3.09 16.22
N SER A 14 -6.23 3.50 14.98
CA SER A 14 -7.62 3.65 14.53
C SER A 14 -8.28 2.28 14.35
N GLU A 15 -9.45 2.09 14.94
CA GLU A 15 -10.27 0.89 14.70
C GLU A 15 -11.07 0.98 13.40
N ASP A 16 -11.30 2.20 12.89
CA ASP A 16 -11.96 2.41 11.60
C ASP A 16 -10.96 2.26 10.44
N TRP A 17 -11.12 1.18 9.68
CA TRP A 17 -10.32 0.87 8.50
C TRP A 17 -10.68 1.70 7.28
N ASN A 18 -11.95 2.14 7.21
CA ASN A 18 -12.53 2.81 6.05
C ASN A 18 -12.63 4.32 6.23
N LYS A 19 -11.96 4.87 7.24
CA LYS A 19 -11.89 6.30 7.49
C LYS A 19 -11.46 7.05 6.22
N GLN A 20 -12.36 7.90 5.72
CA GLN A 20 -12.14 8.66 4.50
C GLN A 20 -10.93 9.59 4.64
N GLY A 21 -10.14 9.72 3.57
CA GLY A 21 -8.96 10.59 3.54
C GLY A 21 -7.71 10.04 4.25
N GLN A 22 -7.79 8.88 4.93
CA GLN A 22 -6.69 8.36 5.74
C GLN A 22 -5.64 7.58 4.94
N SER A 23 -5.98 7.11 3.73
CA SER A 23 -5.10 6.25 2.90
C SER A 23 -3.70 6.81 2.65
N ARG A 24 -3.59 8.11 2.33
CA ARG A 24 -2.29 8.75 2.08
C ARG A 24 -1.47 8.87 3.34
N VAL A 25 -2.12 9.25 4.44
CA VAL A 25 -1.48 9.37 5.75
C VAL A 25 -0.98 8.01 6.22
N ASP A 26 -1.78 6.94 6.08
CA ASP A 26 -1.37 5.58 6.43
C ASP A 26 -0.17 5.13 5.56
N PHE A 27 -0.22 5.38 4.25
CA PHE A 27 0.90 5.08 3.35
C PHE A 27 2.20 5.80 3.76
N GLU A 28 2.15 7.12 3.93
CA GLU A 28 3.33 7.92 4.30
C GLU A 28 3.83 7.57 5.71
N SER A 29 2.92 7.24 6.64
CA SER A 29 3.26 6.75 7.97
C SER A 29 4.05 5.44 7.90
N ALA A 30 3.64 4.50 7.05
CA ALA A 30 4.36 3.24 6.87
C ALA A 30 5.79 3.46 6.36
N ILE A 31 5.96 4.30 5.33
CA ILE A 31 7.27 4.64 4.76
C ILE A 31 8.16 5.34 5.80
N ASN A 32 7.60 6.24 6.60
CA ASN A 32 8.35 6.98 7.61
C ASN A 32 8.73 6.14 8.84
N THR A 33 7.95 5.10 9.16
CA THR A 33 8.11 4.31 10.39
C THR A 33 8.97 3.05 10.17
N LEU A 34 8.76 2.31 9.08
CA LEU A 34 9.40 1.01 8.86
C LEU A 34 10.82 1.16 8.32
N ASN A 35 11.76 0.41 8.88
CA ASN A 35 13.18 0.53 8.53
C ASN A 35 13.45 0.02 7.12
N SER A 36 12.74 -1.04 6.71
CA SER A 36 12.77 -1.56 5.34
C SER A 36 12.39 -0.52 4.29
N PHE A 37 11.66 0.54 4.68
CA PHE A 37 11.30 1.63 3.78
C PHE A 37 12.17 2.90 3.92
N ASN A 38 13.24 2.87 4.72
CA ASN A 38 14.03 4.06 5.00
C ASN A 38 14.60 4.74 3.74
N LYS A 39 15.00 3.94 2.75
CA LYS A 39 15.51 4.42 1.45
C LYS A 39 14.48 5.14 0.58
N TYR A 40 13.18 5.00 0.87
CA TYR A 40 12.11 5.68 0.13
C TYR A 40 11.69 7.01 0.76
N LYS A 41 12.06 7.28 2.03
CA LYS A 41 11.60 8.47 2.78
C LYS A 41 11.93 9.78 2.08
N ALA A 42 13.18 9.94 1.64
CA ALA A 42 13.63 11.14 0.92
C ALA A 42 12.80 11.37 -0.36
N LEU A 43 12.31 10.29 -0.94
CA LEU A 43 11.61 10.35 -2.20
C LEU A 43 10.13 10.71 -2.06
N LEU A 44 9.53 10.61 -0.87
CA LEU A 44 8.17 11.08 -0.63
C LEU A 44 7.97 12.57 -0.94
N SER A 45 9.04 13.37 -0.75
CA SER A 45 9.02 14.82 -0.99
C SER A 45 9.24 15.20 -2.46
N THR A 46 9.87 14.32 -3.23
CA THR A 46 10.33 14.61 -4.60
C THR A 46 9.55 13.82 -5.66
N HIS A 47 8.94 12.70 -5.28
CA HIS A 47 8.21 11.79 -6.15
C HIS A 47 6.87 11.48 -5.48
N ASP A 48 5.75 11.67 -6.19
CA ASP A 48 4.41 11.40 -5.65
C ASP A 48 4.11 9.89 -5.58
N PHE A 49 4.83 9.21 -4.70
CA PHE A 49 4.82 7.76 -4.56
C PHE A 49 3.45 7.20 -4.26
N TRP A 50 2.69 7.88 -3.40
CA TRP A 50 1.36 7.44 -3.04
C TRP A 50 0.46 7.36 -4.28
N THR A 51 0.42 8.41 -5.10
CA THR A 51 -0.39 8.41 -6.33
C THR A 51 0.10 7.35 -7.32
N ASN A 52 1.42 7.24 -7.51
CA ASN A 52 2.00 6.29 -8.45
C ASN A 52 1.74 4.81 -8.05
N PHE A 53 1.76 4.48 -6.75
CA PHE A 53 1.44 3.13 -6.27
C PHE A 53 -0.06 2.84 -6.17
N ARG A 54 -0.88 3.83 -5.77
CA ARG A 54 -2.33 3.65 -5.58
C ARG A 54 -3.07 3.47 -6.88
N ASN A 55 -2.65 4.16 -7.94
CA ASN A 55 -3.23 3.99 -9.28
C ASN A 55 -2.73 2.71 -9.98
N GLY A 56 -2.14 1.78 -9.23
CA GLY A 56 -1.89 0.40 -9.64
C GLY A 56 -1.19 0.31 -10.98
N TYR A 57 -0.05 0.98 -11.15
CA TYR A 57 0.76 0.86 -12.36
C TYR A 57 0.00 1.08 -13.68
N LEU A 58 -1.21 1.69 -13.68
CA LEU A 58 -1.89 2.10 -14.90
C LEU A 58 -0.99 3.07 -15.69
N HIS A 59 -0.11 3.78 -15.00
CA HIS A 59 0.92 4.64 -15.56
C HIS A 59 2.10 3.88 -16.21
N THR A 60 2.23 2.56 -16.05
CA THR A 60 3.21 1.76 -16.81
C THR A 60 2.82 1.70 -18.29
N PHE A 61 1.53 1.87 -18.62
CA PHE A 61 1.04 2.03 -19.99
C PHE A 61 1.04 3.49 -20.48
N ALA A 62 1.19 4.46 -19.58
CA ALA A 62 1.24 5.89 -19.89
C ALA A 62 2.42 6.55 -19.14
N PRO A 63 3.58 6.76 -19.79
CA PRO A 63 4.89 7.04 -19.17
C PRO A 63 5.03 8.42 -18.49
N LYS A 64 3.94 9.03 -18.02
CA LYS A 64 3.92 10.30 -17.28
C LYS A 64 4.24 10.13 -15.78
N GLY A 65 4.38 8.89 -15.29
CA GLY A 65 4.75 8.62 -13.91
C GLY A 65 6.20 8.97 -13.59
N THR A 66 6.46 9.31 -12.33
CA THR A 66 7.82 9.54 -11.80
C THR A 66 8.53 8.23 -11.43
N LEU A 67 7.89 7.09 -11.65
CA LEU A 67 8.39 5.75 -11.34
C LEU A 67 8.44 4.91 -12.62
N THR A 68 9.50 4.12 -12.79
CA THR A 68 9.58 3.03 -13.76
C THR A 68 9.72 1.70 -13.04
N LEU A 69 9.36 0.61 -13.72
CA LEU A 69 9.58 -0.74 -13.24
C LEU A 69 10.62 -1.45 -14.08
N SER A 70 11.45 -2.23 -13.43
CA SER A 70 12.38 -3.14 -14.10
C SER A 70 12.37 -4.50 -13.43
N SER A 71 12.72 -5.53 -14.18
CA SER A 71 12.91 -6.89 -13.69
C SER A 71 14.37 -7.32 -13.76
N LYS A 72 14.77 -8.29 -12.93
CA LYS A 72 16.07 -8.97 -13.02
C LYS A 72 17.27 -7.99 -13.08
N ASN A 73 17.95 -7.93 -14.22
CA ASN A 73 19.17 -7.16 -14.45
C ASN A 73 18.94 -5.98 -15.41
N GLU A 74 17.69 -5.61 -15.68
CA GLU A 74 17.35 -4.52 -16.61
C GLU A 74 17.81 -3.16 -16.09
N ALA A 75 17.62 -2.89 -14.79
CA ALA A 75 18.05 -1.67 -14.15
C ALA A 75 18.25 -1.87 -12.63
N THR A 76 19.08 -1.00 -12.04
CA THR A 76 19.34 -0.97 -10.61
C THR A 76 18.14 -0.45 -9.85
N HIS A 77 17.94 -0.95 -8.62
CA HIS A 77 16.88 -0.47 -7.75
C HIS A 77 17.17 0.96 -7.25
N LEU A 78 16.17 1.84 -7.32
CA LEU A 78 16.24 3.27 -6.95
C LEU A 78 17.25 4.10 -7.74
N SER A 79 17.66 3.64 -8.92
CA SER A 79 18.48 4.47 -9.82
C SER A 79 17.63 5.52 -10.52
N SER A 80 18.19 6.72 -10.69
CA SER A 80 17.59 7.75 -11.54
C SER A 80 17.59 7.29 -13.01
N VAL A 81 16.42 7.33 -13.64
CA VAL A 81 16.22 7.15 -15.09
C VAL A 81 16.26 8.50 -15.81
N SER A 82 15.77 9.54 -15.13
CA SER A 82 15.94 10.95 -15.52
C SER A 82 15.79 11.83 -14.27
N THR A 83 15.94 13.15 -14.42
CA THR A 83 15.84 14.12 -13.31
C THR A 83 14.59 13.95 -12.43
N ASN A 84 13.47 13.51 -13.03
CA ASN A 84 12.18 13.37 -12.34
C ASN A 84 11.66 11.92 -12.34
N LYS A 85 12.50 10.94 -12.68
CA LYS A 85 12.11 9.54 -12.76
C LYS A 85 13.12 8.64 -12.09
N ILE A 86 12.61 7.72 -11.29
CA ILE A 86 13.40 6.67 -10.66
C ILE A 86 12.91 5.29 -11.05
N ASN A 87 13.82 4.34 -11.01
CA ASN A 87 13.53 2.95 -11.28
C ASN A 87 13.26 2.17 -9.98
N LEU A 88 12.19 1.38 -9.98
CA LEU A 88 11.93 0.37 -8.97
C LEU A 88 12.17 -1.01 -9.61
N LYS A 89 13.24 -1.67 -9.16
CA LYS A 89 13.41 -3.09 -9.44
C LYS A 89 12.42 -3.89 -8.61
N CYS A 90 11.59 -4.67 -9.29
CA CYS A 90 10.44 -5.37 -8.70
C CYS A 90 10.84 -6.33 -7.57
N GLU A 91 11.92 -7.10 -7.76
CA GLU A 91 12.38 -8.10 -6.79
C GLU A 91 12.89 -7.45 -5.51
N ASP A 92 13.69 -6.39 -5.65
CA ASP A 92 14.24 -5.65 -4.51
C ASP A 92 13.12 -4.92 -3.74
N PHE A 93 12.17 -4.31 -4.47
CA PHE A 93 10.99 -3.71 -3.87
C PHE A 93 10.13 -4.73 -3.12
N TYR A 94 9.95 -5.93 -3.68
CA TYR A 94 9.23 -7.02 -3.02
C TYR A 94 9.94 -7.48 -1.74
N ILE A 95 11.28 -7.59 -1.77
CA ILE A 95 12.07 -7.93 -0.58
C ILE A 95 11.87 -6.88 0.51
N ASP A 96 11.92 -5.58 0.17
CA ASP A 96 11.67 -4.53 1.15
C ASP A 96 10.26 -4.59 1.74
N PHE A 97 9.26 -4.83 0.88
CA PHE A 97 7.88 -4.99 1.31
C PHE A 97 7.72 -6.19 2.25
N LYS A 98 8.34 -7.32 1.92
CA LYS A 98 8.33 -8.52 2.76
C LYS A 98 8.97 -8.25 4.12
N ASN A 99 10.15 -7.64 4.14
CA ASN A 99 10.85 -7.29 5.37
C ASN A 99 10.03 -6.29 6.21
N ALA A 100 9.35 -5.35 5.57
CA ALA A 100 8.43 -4.42 6.24
C ALA A 100 7.24 -5.15 6.91
N CYS A 101 6.68 -6.18 6.28
CA CYS A 101 5.67 -7.04 6.89
C CYS A 101 6.22 -7.78 8.11
N GLU A 102 7.42 -8.36 7.99
CA GLU A 102 8.09 -9.06 9.09
C GLU A 102 8.38 -8.12 10.27
N GLU A 103 8.79 -6.88 10.00
CA GLU A 103 8.96 -5.83 11.01
C GLU A 103 7.65 -5.55 11.75
N VAL A 104 6.55 -5.33 11.04
CA VAL A 104 5.22 -5.07 11.64
C VAL A 104 4.79 -6.25 12.52
N LEU A 105 4.97 -7.49 12.07
CA LEU A 105 4.64 -8.68 12.84
C LEU A 105 5.48 -8.83 14.11
N ALA A 106 6.72 -8.33 14.10
CA ALA A 106 7.63 -8.35 15.25
C ALA A 106 7.42 -7.21 16.25
N MET A 107 6.59 -6.20 15.94
CA MET A 107 6.35 -5.07 16.84
C MET A 107 5.54 -5.49 18.08
N LYS A 108 5.93 -4.99 19.26
CA LYS A 108 5.16 -5.19 20.51
C LYS A 108 3.74 -4.60 20.45
N THR A 109 3.56 -3.58 19.62
CA THR A 109 2.27 -2.90 19.38
C THR A 109 1.41 -3.62 18.33
N PHE A 110 1.88 -4.73 17.76
CA PHE A 110 1.13 -5.48 16.77
C PHE A 110 -0.20 -5.98 17.32
N ASN A 111 -1.29 -5.55 16.69
CA ASN A 111 -2.63 -6.00 17.02
C ASN A 111 -3.07 -7.07 16.03
N SER A 112 -2.98 -8.34 16.44
CA SER A 112 -3.38 -9.47 15.59
C SER A 112 -4.85 -9.44 15.19
N LYS A 113 -5.73 -8.86 16.02
CA LYS A 113 -7.16 -8.72 15.68
C LYS A 113 -7.36 -7.82 14.47
N LYS A 114 -6.53 -6.78 14.31
CA LYS A 114 -6.55 -5.91 13.13
C LYS A 114 -6.19 -6.67 11.85
N ALA A 115 -5.23 -7.57 11.92
CA ALA A 115 -4.85 -8.41 10.77
C ALA A 115 -5.93 -9.44 10.38
N SER A 116 -6.91 -9.68 11.26
CA SER A 116 -7.99 -10.66 11.06
C SER A 116 -9.34 -10.04 10.67
N ILE A 117 -9.40 -8.71 10.48
CA ILE A 117 -10.65 -8.06 10.06
C ILE A 117 -10.90 -8.40 8.58
N PRO A 118 -12.09 -8.92 8.23
CA PRO A 118 -12.45 -9.16 6.83
C PRO A 118 -12.37 -7.87 6.02
N PHE A 119 -11.62 -7.90 4.91
CA PHE A 119 -11.50 -6.74 4.01
C PHE A 119 -12.83 -6.35 3.33
N LEU A 120 -13.78 -7.28 3.28
CA LEU A 120 -15.11 -7.09 2.75
C LEU A 120 -16.11 -7.41 3.86
N ASN A 121 -16.91 -6.41 4.25
CA ASN A 121 -18.17 -6.68 4.93
C ASN A 121 -19.12 -7.21 3.87
N ILE A 122 -19.26 -8.53 3.80
CA ILE A 122 -20.31 -9.16 3.00
C ILE A 122 -21.60 -8.96 3.81
N PRO A 123 -22.64 -8.30 3.28
CA PRO A 123 -23.92 -8.25 3.96
C PRO A 123 -24.41 -9.68 4.20
N ASP A 124 -24.80 -10.01 5.43
CA ASP A 124 -25.47 -11.28 5.67
C ASP A 124 -26.78 -11.31 4.85
N ASP A 125 -26.97 -12.34 4.03
CA ASP A 125 -28.17 -12.57 3.19
C ASP A 125 -29.47 -12.78 4.01
N THR A 126 -29.50 -12.49 5.30
CA THR A 126 -30.55 -12.93 6.22
C THR A 126 -31.74 -11.97 6.38
N ASN A 127 -31.90 -10.93 5.54
CA ASN A 127 -33.04 -10.01 5.67
C ASN A 127 -33.70 -9.55 4.35
N ILE A 128 -33.76 -10.40 3.32
CA ILE A 128 -34.68 -10.15 2.19
C ILE A 128 -35.89 -11.07 2.33
N SER A 129 -36.87 -10.64 3.12
CA SER A 129 -38.21 -11.25 3.10
C SER A 129 -38.95 -10.78 1.83
N TYR A 130 -39.04 -11.66 0.84
CA TYR A 130 -39.91 -11.42 -0.31
C TYR A 130 -41.38 -11.59 0.14
N SER A 131 -42.09 -10.48 0.32
CA SER A 131 -43.56 -10.48 0.38
C SER A 131 -44.12 -10.50 -1.05
N GLY A 132 -44.14 -11.69 -1.65
CA GLY A 132 -44.83 -11.91 -2.92
C GLY A 132 -46.34 -11.73 -2.73
N THR A 133 -46.89 -10.62 -3.22
CA THR A 133 -48.34 -10.43 -3.35
C THR A 133 -48.78 -11.16 -4.62
N THR A 134 -49.51 -12.26 -4.48
CA THR A 134 -50.25 -12.89 -5.57
C THR A 134 -51.48 -12.04 -5.91
N LYS A 135 -51.61 -11.65 -7.18
CA LYS A 135 -52.86 -11.24 -7.81
C LYS A 135 -53.31 -12.34 -8.77
#